data_AF-A0A820FSE0-F1
#
_entry.id   AF-A0A820FSE0-F1
#
_cell.length_a   1.000
_cell.length_b   1.000
_cell.length_c   1.000
_cell.angle_alpha   90.00
_cell.angle_beta   90.00
_cell.angle_gamma   90.00
#
_symmetry.space_group_name_H-M   'P 1'
#
loop_
_entity.id
_entity.type
_entity.pdbx_description
1 polymer ?
#
loop_
_entity_poly.entity_id
_entity_poly.type
_entity_poly.pdbx_seq_one_letter_code
_entity_poly.pdbx_strand_id
1 'polypeptide(L)'
;EEARTQRQQDLLLSREQRLEDQESARLQRMQEWNLSVEQRELERESAAKMRALNNEQRLHELQIQSENRQDALFANYLTEMGSFLLRETNGSSLSNDPKMAVLVQAKTLHVIRQIDVVRKRQLIAFLYVSGQLYVNRDPINLFGADLNNIYLQGHPILQNISLAGTYINNASFIGQDLSHADLSGAQINGGNFDGATCQHIHFD
;
A
#
# COMPACT_ATOMS: atom_id res chain seq x y z
N GLU A 1 58.46 -35.00 69.27
CA GLU A 1 57.06 -35.01 68.82
C GLU A 1 56.65 -33.73 68.10
N GLU A 2 57.10 -32.55 68.56
CA GLU A 2 56.82 -31.23 67.94
C GLU A 2 56.98 -31.16 66.42
N ALA A 3 58.07 -31.71 65.85
CA ALA A 3 58.27 -31.66 64.40
C ALA A 3 57.24 -32.46 63.58
N ARG A 4 56.62 -33.50 64.18
CA ARG A 4 55.54 -34.27 63.53
C ARG A 4 54.21 -33.52 63.61
N THR A 5 53.92 -32.90 64.74
CA THR A 5 52.74 -32.05 64.94
C THR A 5 52.77 -30.81 64.06
N GLN A 6 53.92 -30.15 63.95
CA GLN A 6 54.10 -29.00 63.05
C GLN A 6 53.84 -29.38 61.59
N ARG A 7 54.40 -30.50 61.10
CA ARG A 7 54.11 -30.99 59.73
C ARG A 7 52.64 -31.30 59.50
N GLN A 8 51.96 -31.85 60.50
CA GLN A 8 50.52 -32.11 60.39
C GLN A 8 49.71 -30.82 60.34
N GLN A 9 50.08 -29.79 61.11
CA GLN A 9 49.48 -28.47 61.01
C GLN A 9 49.73 -27.83 59.64
N ASP A 10 50.96 -27.87 59.13
CA ASP A 10 51.30 -27.31 57.80
C ASP A 10 50.53 -28.03 56.67
N LEU A 11 50.35 -29.35 56.77
CA LEU A 11 49.55 -30.13 55.83
C LEU A 11 48.06 -29.78 55.88
N LEU A 12 47.52 -29.51 57.06
CA LEU A 12 46.12 -29.09 57.25
C LEU A 12 45.92 -27.68 56.68
N LEU A 13 46.80 -26.73 57.01
CA LEU A 13 46.78 -25.36 56.46
C LEU A 13 46.86 -25.38 54.94
N SER A 14 47.79 -26.16 54.37
CA SER A 14 47.91 -26.32 52.91
C SER A 14 46.68 -26.97 52.27
N ARG A 15 45.96 -27.82 53.00
CA ARG A 15 44.71 -28.43 52.52
C ARG A 15 43.55 -27.42 52.56
N GLU A 16 43.42 -26.67 53.65
CA GLU A 16 42.42 -25.60 53.79
C GLU A 16 42.62 -24.54 52.71
N GLN A 17 43.85 -24.06 52.54
CA GLN A 17 44.16 -23.05 51.53
C GLN A 17 43.85 -23.52 50.10
N ARG A 18 44.12 -24.80 49.77
CA ARG A 18 43.71 -25.38 48.48
C ARG A 18 42.19 -25.46 48.30
N LEU A 19 41.43 -25.67 49.38
CA LEU A 19 39.97 -25.69 49.32
C LEU A 19 39.42 -24.28 49.13
N GLU A 20 39.97 -23.29 49.84
CA GLU A 20 39.63 -21.87 49.65
C GLU A 20 39.95 -21.39 48.24
N ASP A 21 41.12 -21.76 47.69
CA ASP A 21 41.51 -21.45 46.31
C ASP A 21 40.53 -22.10 45.30
N GLN A 22 40.12 -23.34 45.53
CA GLN A 22 39.17 -24.05 44.68
C GLN A 22 37.77 -23.42 44.72
N GLU A 23 37.31 -23.01 45.90
CA GLU A 23 36.02 -22.34 46.09
C GLU A 23 36.02 -20.95 45.45
N SER A 24 37.09 -20.18 45.66
CA SER A 24 37.32 -18.88 45.03
C SER A 24 37.31 -18.99 43.50
N ALA A 25 38.05 -19.94 42.94
CA ALA A 25 38.07 -20.21 41.50
C ALA A 25 36.70 -20.68 40.97
N ARG A 26 35.94 -21.44 41.76
CA ARG A 26 34.57 -21.86 41.39
C ARG A 26 33.62 -20.67 41.35
N LEU A 27 33.64 -19.81 42.37
CA LEU A 27 32.82 -18.60 42.43
C LEU A 27 33.14 -17.65 41.27
N GLN A 28 34.42 -17.44 41.00
CA GLN A 28 34.86 -16.61 39.89
C GLN A 28 34.37 -17.14 38.54
N ARG A 29 34.52 -18.44 38.26
CA ARG A 29 33.98 -19.06 37.03
C ARG A 29 32.46 -18.91 36.93
N MET A 30 31.75 -19.00 38.04
CA MET A 30 30.30 -18.84 38.05
C MET A 30 29.89 -17.39 37.76
N GLN A 31 30.62 -16.41 38.29
CA GLN A 31 30.42 -14.99 37.98
C GLN A 31 30.71 -14.69 36.51
N GLU A 32 31.84 -15.18 35.98
CA GLU A 32 32.21 -15.04 34.57
C GLU A 32 31.18 -15.69 33.64
N TRP A 33 30.67 -16.87 34.01
CA TRP A 33 29.62 -17.56 33.26
C TRP A 33 28.31 -16.76 33.26
N ASN A 34 27.86 -16.27 34.41
CA ASN A 34 26.65 -15.44 34.52
C ASN A 34 26.77 -14.17 33.68
N LEU A 35 27.91 -13.46 33.77
CA LEU A 35 28.16 -12.26 32.99
C LEU A 35 28.16 -12.55 31.48
N SER A 36 28.73 -13.68 31.07
CA SER A 36 28.72 -14.11 29.66
C SER A 36 27.31 -14.44 29.16
N VAL A 37 26.46 -15.05 30.00
CA VAL A 37 25.06 -15.34 29.65
C VAL A 37 24.29 -14.03 29.45
N GLU A 38 24.41 -13.10 30.40
CA GLU A 38 23.74 -11.78 30.32
C GLU A 38 24.19 -10.99 29.08
N GLN A 39 25.49 -10.99 28.78
CA GLN A 39 26.02 -10.36 27.56
C GLN A 39 25.43 -10.99 26.29
N ARG A 40 25.36 -12.33 26.22
CA ARG A 40 24.77 -13.02 25.06
C ARG A 40 23.28 -12.74 24.92
N GLU A 41 22.56 -12.58 26.02
CA GLU A 41 21.14 -12.19 25.99
C GLU A 41 20.98 -10.76 25.45
N LEU A 42 21.77 -9.80 25.93
CA LEU A 42 21.79 -8.43 25.41
C LEU A 42 22.17 -8.35 23.92
N GLU A 43 23.17 -9.13 23.49
CA GLU A 43 23.55 -9.26 22.08
C GLU A 43 22.42 -9.85 21.23
N ARG A 44 21.73 -10.87 21.74
CA ARG A 44 20.58 -11.47 21.04
C ARG A 44 19.42 -10.47 20.93
N GLU A 45 19.11 -9.74 21.99
CA GLU A 45 18.06 -8.72 22.00
C GLU A 45 18.39 -7.56 21.07
N SER A 46 19.62 -7.05 21.10
CA SER A 46 20.05 -5.98 20.20
C SER A 46 20.05 -6.42 18.74
N ALA A 47 20.51 -7.64 18.45
CA ALA A 47 20.41 -8.23 17.11
C ALA A 47 18.95 -8.42 16.67
N ALA A 48 18.06 -8.83 17.57
CA ALA A 48 16.63 -8.96 17.27
C ALA A 48 15.98 -7.60 16.98
N LYS A 49 16.25 -6.57 17.80
CA LYS A 49 15.78 -5.20 17.59
C LYS A 49 16.29 -4.64 16.27
N MET A 50 17.56 -4.85 15.93
CA MET A 50 18.15 -4.39 14.68
C MET A 50 17.51 -5.07 13.47
N ARG A 51 17.21 -6.38 13.55
CA ARG A 51 16.49 -7.10 12.49
C ARG A 51 15.06 -6.60 12.34
N ALA A 52 14.35 -6.34 13.44
CA ALA A 52 12.99 -5.81 13.41
C ALA A 52 12.98 -4.43 12.73
N LEU A 53 13.88 -3.53 13.13
CA LEU A 53 14.01 -2.20 12.54
C LEU A 53 14.34 -2.26 11.05
N ASN A 54 15.29 -3.11 10.64
CA ASN A 54 15.65 -3.28 9.24
C ASN A 54 14.48 -3.85 8.41
N ASN A 55 13.71 -4.78 8.98
CA ASN A 55 12.51 -5.30 8.32
C ASN A 55 11.44 -4.22 8.14
N GLU A 56 11.22 -3.38 9.16
CA GLU A 56 10.28 -2.26 9.10
C GLU A 56 10.69 -1.23 8.04
N GLN A 57 11.98 -0.84 8.02
CA GLN A 57 12.54 0.05 7.00
C GLN A 57 12.35 -0.51 5.60
N ARG A 58 12.65 -1.80 5.39
CA ARG A 58 12.47 -2.45 4.09
C ARG A 58 11.01 -2.45 3.62
N LEU A 59 10.07 -2.69 4.54
CA LEU A 59 8.64 -2.63 4.21
C LEU A 59 8.21 -1.23 3.82
N HIS A 60 8.70 -0.21 4.55
CA HIS A 60 8.45 1.19 4.25
C HIS A 60 9.03 1.61 2.88
N GLU A 61 10.24 1.17 2.55
CA GLU A 61 10.87 1.40 1.24
C GLU A 61 10.08 0.75 0.10
N LEU A 62 9.63 -0.50 0.27
CA LEU A 62 8.79 -1.18 -0.72
C LEU A 62 7.46 -0.45 -0.93
N GLN A 63 6.86 0.11 0.13
CA GLN A 63 5.64 0.90 0.04
C GLN A 63 5.87 2.18 -0.77
N ILE A 64 6.90 2.96 -0.42
CA ILE A 64 7.28 4.16 -1.18
C ILE A 64 7.55 3.83 -2.64
N GLN A 65 8.25 2.74 -2.92
CA GLN A 65 8.54 2.32 -4.29
C GLN A 65 7.26 1.98 -5.05
N SER A 66 6.30 1.29 -4.41
CA SER A 66 5.00 0.98 -4.99
C SER A 66 4.20 2.24 -5.30
N GLU A 67 4.16 3.21 -4.38
CA GLU A 67 3.48 4.50 -4.55
C GLU A 67 4.11 5.31 -5.69
N ASN A 68 5.43 5.49 -5.67
CA ASN A 68 6.17 6.19 -6.72
C ASN A 68 5.93 5.57 -8.10
N ARG A 69 5.86 4.23 -8.19
CA ARG A 69 5.56 3.54 -9.44
C ARG A 69 4.15 3.88 -9.94
N GLN A 70 3.16 3.89 -9.05
CA GLN A 70 1.78 4.24 -9.41
C GLN A 70 1.64 5.72 -9.79
N ASP A 71 2.34 6.62 -9.10
CA ASP A 71 2.40 8.04 -9.45
C ASP A 71 3.02 8.25 -10.83
N ALA A 72 4.13 7.58 -11.13
CA ALA A 72 4.76 7.64 -12.44
C ALA A 72 3.84 7.12 -13.55
N LEU A 73 3.18 5.97 -13.32
CA LEU A 73 2.21 5.41 -14.28
C LEU A 73 1.04 6.37 -14.53
N PHE A 74 0.50 6.96 -13.47
CA PHE A 74 -0.61 7.90 -13.57
C PHE A 74 -0.20 9.22 -14.26
N ALA A 75 0.94 9.79 -13.87
CA ALA A 75 1.46 11.02 -14.50
C ALA A 75 1.77 10.83 -15.98
N ASN A 76 2.33 9.68 -16.37
CA ASN A 76 2.56 9.34 -17.77
C ASN A 76 1.24 9.24 -18.54
N TYR A 77 0.24 8.57 -17.97
CA TYR A 77 -1.09 8.49 -18.57
C TYR A 77 -1.71 9.87 -18.78
N LEU A 78 -1.69 10.74 -17.76
CA LEU A 78 -2.20 12.10 -17.87
C LEU A 78 -1.46 12.92 -18.93
N THR A 79 -0.14 12.76 -19.04
CA THR A 79 0.68 13.45 -20.04
C THR A 79 0.31 13.00 -21.45
N GLU A 80 0.22 11.69 -21.68
CA GLU A 80 -0.15 11.14 -22.98
C GLU A 80 -1.57 11.56 -23.39
N MET A 81 -2.57 11.35 -22.51
CA MET A 81 -3.96 11.70 -22.80
C MET A 81 -4.13 13.22 -22.95
N GLY A 82 -3.48 14.01 -22.10
CA GLY A 82 -3.46 15.46 -22.23
C GLY A 82 -2.87 15.91 -23.57
N SER A 83 -1.80 15.28 -24.05
CA SER A 83 -1.23 15.60 -25.36
C SER A 83 -2.16 15.26 -26.52
N PHE A 84 -2.94 14.18 -26.43
CA PHE A 84 -3.95 13.84 -27.44
C PHE A 84 -5.09 14.86 -27.45
N LEU A 85 -5.61 15.20 -26.26
CA LEU A 85 -6.68 16.18 -26.12
C LEU A 85 -6.27 17.59 -26.60
N LEU A 86 -5.02 17.99 -26.37
CA LEU A 86 -4.51 19.30 -26.83
C LEU A 86 -4.30 19.36 -28.34
N ARG A 87 -4.04 18.22 -29.00
CA ARG A 87 -3.92 18.14 -30.47
C ARG A 87 -5.28 18.18 -31.15
N GLU A 88 -6.30 17.63 -30.52
CA GLU A 88 -7.68 17.69 -30.98
C GLU A 88 -8.28 19.07 -30.68
N THR A 89 -8.02 20.04 -31.55
CA THR A 89 -8.36 21.46 -31.36
C THR A 89 -9.87 21.76 -31.25
N ASN A 90 -10.74 20.76 -31.42
CA ASN A 90 -12.18 20.95 -31.53
C ASN A 90 -12.98 20.37 -30.35
N GLY A 91 -12.32 19.93 -29.27
CA GLY A 91 -13.02 19.39 -28.09
C GLY A 91 -13.78 18.09 -28.37
N SER A 92 -13.37 17.37 -29.41
CA SER A 92 -13.88 16.06 -29.78
C SER A 92 -13.50 14.99 -28.77
N SER A 93 -14.28 13.91 -28.74
CA SER A 93 -13.95 12.73 -27.98
C SER A 93 -12.73 12.05 -28.58
N LEU A 94 -11.83 11.55 -27.72
CA LEU A 94 -10.71 10.68 -28.11
C LEU A 94 -11.17 9.45 -28.90
N SER A 95 -12.46 9.12 -28.82
CA SER A 95 -13.10 7.99 -29.48
C SER A 95 -13.51 8.26 -30.94
N ASN A 96 -13.29 9.46 -31.50
CA ASN A 96 -13.70 9.79 -32.87
C ASN A 96 -12.99 8.94 -33.95
N ASP A 97 -11.76 8.48 -33.71
CA ASP A 97 -11.05 7.50 -34.56
C ASP A 97 -11.12 6.12 -33.89
N PRO A 98 -11.69 5.09 -34.54
CA PRO A 98 -11.76 3.73 -34.00
C PRO A 98 -10.42 3.15 -33.54
N LYS A 99 -9.31 3.48 -34.22
CA LYS A 99 -7.97 3.00 -33.82
C LYS A 99 -7.49 3.69 -32.54
N MET A 100 -7.75 5.00 -32.43
CA MET A 100 -7.44 5.76 -31.23
C MET A 100 -8.32 5.33 -30.06
N ALA A 101 -9.61 5.07 -30.29
CA ALA A 101 -10.53 4.57 -29.29
C ALA A 101 -10.03 3.27 -28.65
N VAL A 102 -9.59 2.30 -29.46
CA VAL A 102 -9.02 1.02 -28.98
C VAL A 102 -7.73 1.25 -28.19
N LEU A 103 -6.84 2.12 -28.66
CA LEU A 103 -5.58 2.43 -27.98
C LEU A 103 -5.83 3.10 -26.62
N VAL A 104 -6.72 4.09 -26.59
CA VAL A 104 -7.10 4.83 -25.39
C VAL A 104 -7.76 3.88 -24.40
N GLN A 105 -8.76 3.10 -24.83
CA GLN A 105 -9.39 2.08 -24.00
C GLN A 105 -8.36 1.12 -23.39
N ALA A 106 -7.47 0.55 -24.20
CA ALA A 106 -6.46 -0.38 -23.74
C ALA A 106 -5.53 0.25 -22.69
N LYS A 107 -5.07 1.48 -22.92
CA LYS A 107 -4.24 2.24 -21.98
C LYS A 107 -4.99 2.57 -20.69
N THR A 108 -6.22 3.05 -20.79
CA THR A 108 -7.06 3.40 -19.63
C THR A 108 -7.31 2.18 -18.75
N LEU A 109 -7.72 1.06 -19.33
CA LEU A 109 -7.94 -0.19 -18.58
C LEU A 109 -6.65 -0.75 -17.98
N HIS A 110 -5.52 -0.63 -18.69
CA HIS A 110 -4.21 -1.05 -18.17
C HIS A 110 -3.83 -0.26 -16.93
N VAL A 111 -3.97 1.07 -16.98
CA VAL A 111 -3.61 1.96 -15.86
C VAL A 111 -4.55 1.74 -14.68
N ILE A 112 -5.87 1.64 -14.90
CA ILE A 112 -6.85 1.36 -13.83
C ILE A 112 -6.47 0.09 -13.05
N ARG A 113 -5.97 -0.97 -13.71
CA ARG A 113 -5.57 -2.22 -13.04
C ARG A 113 -4.32 -2.09 -12.16
N GLN A 114 -3.51 -1.05 -12.35
CA GLN A 114 -2.21 -0.92 -11.70
C GLN A 114 -2.14 0.15 -10.62
N ILE A 115 -3.14 1.02 -10.56
CA ILE A 115 -3.19 2.14 -9.62
C ILE A 115 -4.21 1.89 -8.52
N ASP A 116 -3.97 2.49 -7.36
CA ASP A 116 -4.85 2.44 -6.20
C ASP A 116 -6.13 3.26 -6.41
N VAL A 117 -7.04 3.12 -5.45
CA VAL A 117 -8.36 3.76 -5.47
C VAL A 117 -8.29 5.30 -5.51
N VAL A 118 -7.25 5.90 -4.92
CA VAL A 118 -7.08 7.36 -4.90
C VAL A 118 -6.77 7.86 -6.30
N ARG A 119 -5.85 7.19 -7.00
CA ARG A 119 -5.50 7.54 -8.39
C ARG A 119 -6.59 7.12 -9.37
N LYS A 120 -7.30 6.00 -9.16
CA LYS A 120 -8.50 5.64 -9.95
C LYS A 120 -9.53 6.76 -9.92
N ARG A 121 -9.82 7.30 -8.74
CA ARG A 121 -10.72 8.44 -8.56
C ARG A 121 -10.24 9.66 -9.36
N GLN A 122 -8.96 10.02 -9.27
CA GLN A 122 -8.39 11.14 -10.02
C GLN A 122 -8.44 10.92 -11.54
N LEU A 123 -8.21 9.68 -12.00
CA LEU A 123 -8.31 9.29 -13.41
C LEU A 123 -9.75 9.45 -13.92
N ILE A 124 -10.75 8.94 -13.20
CA ILE A 124 -12.16 9.10 -13.56
C ILE A 124 -12.56 10.57 -13.60
N ALA A 125 -12.12 11.36 -12.62
CA ALA A 125 -12.36 12.79 -12.60
C ALA A 125 -11.73 13.51 -13.80
N PHE A 126 -10.49 13.19 -14.15
CA PHE A 126 -9.83 13.73 -15.33
C PHE A 126 -10.59 13.39 -16.61
N LEU A 127 -10.95 12.12 -16.81
CA LEU A 127 -11.69 11.66 -17.99
C LEU A 127 -13.09 12.29 -18.06
N TYR A 128 -13.76 12.47 -16.92
CA TYR A 128 -15.04 13.15 -16.85
C TYR A 128 -14.91 14.64 -17.22
N VAL A 129 -14.02 15.39 -16.58
CA VAL A 129 -13.84 16.84 -16.82
C VAL A 129 -13.37 17.13 -18.24
N SER A 130 -12.58 16.23 -18.84
CA SER A 130 -12.17 16.31 -20.24
C SER A 130 -13.26 15.89 -21.24
N GLY A 131 -14.46 15.55 -20.77
CA GLY A 131 -15.62 15.16 -21.59
C GLY A 131 -15.54 13.76 -22.19
N GLN A 132 -14.57 12.95 -21.76
CA GLN A 132 -14.29 11.61 -22.31
C GLN A 132 -15.16 10.51 -21.71
N LEU A 133 -15.98 10.85 -20.70
CA LEU A 133 -16.98 9.97 -20.11
C LEU A 133 -18.40 10.52 -20.28
N TYR A 134 -18.62 11.47 -21.18
CA TYR A 134 -19.97 12.02 -21.38
C TYR A 134 -20.76 11.09 -22.32
N VAL A 135 -21.95 10.65 -21.91
CA VAL A 135 -22.83 9.74 -22.65
C VAL A 135 -23.06 10.19 -24.10
N ASN A 136 -23.16 11.51 -24.30
CA ASN A 136 -23.44 12.18 -25.58
C ASN A 136 -22.18 12.60 -26.35
N ARG A 137 -21.01 12.05 -26.02
CA ARG A 137 -19.73 12.33 -26.69
C ARG A 137 -18.89 11.07 -26.93
N ASP A 138 -19.50 9.97 -27.35
CA ASP A 138 -18.78 8.71 -27.62
C ASP A 138 -17.77 8.36 -26.50
N PRO A 139 -18.27 8.10 -25.28
CA PRO A 139 -17.42 7.98 -24.11
C PRO A 139 -16.41 6.84 -24.28
N ILE A 140 -15.24 6.98 -23.64
CA ILE A 140 -14.27 5.89 -23.57
C ILE A 140 -14.96 4.69 -22.93
N ASN A 141 -14.92 3.55 -23.62
CA ASN A 141 -15.53 2.33 -23.15
C ASN A 141 -14.73 1.77 -21.94
N LEU A 142 -15.31 1.86 -20.75
CA LEU A 142 -14.75 1.32 -19.51
C LEU A 142 -15.34 -0.05 -19.11
N PHE A 143 -15.95 -0.78 -20.04
CA PHE A 143 -16.54 -2.08 -19.76
C PHE A 143 -15.51 -3.02 -19.10
N GLY A 144 -15.87 -3.58 -17.94
CA GLY A 144 -15.03 -4.45 -17.14
C GLY A 144 -13.91 -3.73 -16.37
N ALA A 145 -13.89 -2.40 -16.32
CA ALA A 145 -12.97 -1.65 -15.48
C ALA A 145 -13.28 -1.90 -13.99
N ASP A 146 -12.25 -2.25 -13.21
CA ASP A 146 -12.36 -2.36 -11.76
C ASP A 146 -12.25 -0.97 -11.11
N LEU A 147 -13.40 -0.43 -10.76
CA LEU A 147 -13.59 0.83 -10.06
C LEU A 147 -14.23 0.60 -8.68
N ASN A 148 -14.00 -0.58 -8.07
CA ASN A 148 -14.56 -0.89 -6.77
C ASN A 148 -13.99 0.03 -5.68
N ASN A 149 -14.82 0.36 -4.69
CA ASN A 149 -14.53 1.21 -3.53
C ASN A 149 -14.16 2.67 -3.89
N ILE A 150 -14.46 3.16 -5.10
CA ILE A 150 -14.17 4.55 -5.46
C ILE A 150 -15.06 5.53 -4.68
N TYR A 151 -14.47 6.63 -4.23
CA TYR A 151 -15.19 7.70 -3.55
C TYR A 151 -15.23 8.92 -4.47
N LEU A 152 -16.37 9.16 -5.12
CA LEU A 152 -16.51 10.24 -6.11
C LEU A 152 -17.08 11.55 -5.52
N GLN A 153 -17.17 11.66 -4.20
CA GLN A 153 -17.66 12.85 -3.50
C GLN A 153 -16.79 14.09 -3.77
N GLY A 154 -17.39 15.25 -3.96
CA GLY A 154 -16.68 16.52 -4.14
C GLY A 154 -16.02 16.73 -5.52
N HIS A 155 -16.30 15.85 -6.49
CA HIS A 155 -16.04 16.13 -7.90
C HIS A 155 -17.13 17.03 -8.50
N PRO A 156 -16.85 17.77 -9.59
CA PRO A 156 -17.90 18.48 -10.30
C PRO A 156 -19.02 17.49 -10.65
N ILE A 157 -20.25 17.95 -10.44
CA ILE A 157 -21.53 17.29 -10.75
C ILE A 157 -21.36 16.25 -11.87
N LEU A 158 -21.60 14.97 -11.58
CA LEU A 158 -21.40 13.82 -12.48
C LEU A 158 -22.57 13.59 -13.48
N GLN A 159 -23.25 14.66 -13.89
CA GLN A 159 -24.33 14.59 -14.85
C GLN A 159 -23.85 14.03 -16.19
N ASN A 160 -24.66 13.17 -16.82
CA ASN A 160 -24.35 12.54 -18.12
C ASN A 160 -23.06 11.69 -18.12
N ILE A 161 -22.58 11.20 -16.98
CA ILE A 161 -21.41 10.31 -16.96
C ILE A 161 -21.80 8.90 -17.47
N SER A 162 -20.95 8.29 -18.30
CA SER A 162 -21.04 6.88 -18.67
C SER A 162 -20.05 6.07 -17.84
N LEU A 163 -20.58 5.14 -17.05
CA LEU A 163 -19.85 4.10 -16.32
C LEU A 163 -20.39 2.70 -16.72
N ALA A 164 -20.89 2.57 -17.95
CA ALA A 164 -21.48 1.36 -18.46
C ALA A 164 -20.53 0.15 -18.34
N GLY A 165 -21.04 -0.97 -17.83
CA GLY A 165 -20.31 -2.22 -17.67
C GLY A 165 -19.15 -2.19 -16.67
N THR A 166 -19.00 -1.14 -15.87
CA THR A 166 -17.93 -1.04 -14.86
C THR A 166 -18.25 -1.82 -13.59
N TYR A 167 -17.22 -2.21 -12.85
CA TYR A 167 -17.36 -2.72 -11.48
C TYR A 167 -17.20 -1.56 -10.49
N ILE A 168 -18.28 -1.11 -9.88
CA ILE A 168 -18.32 0.00 -8.90
C ILE A 168 -18.93 -0.46 -7.57
N ASN A 169 -18.60 -1.67 -7.14
CA ASN A 169 -19.03 -2.19 -5.85
C ASN A 169 -18.44 -1.32 -4.72
N ASN A 170 -19.24 -1.02 -3.70
CA ASN A 170 -18.91 -0.14 -2.58
C ASN A 170 -18.51 1.29 -2.99
N ALA A 171 -18.86 1.72 -4.20
CA ALA A 171 -18.60 3.09 -4.62
C ALA A 171 -19.49 4.08 -3.86
N SER A 172 -18.98 5.29 -3.63
CA SER A 172 -19.69 6.35 -2.93
C SER A 172 -19.96 7.53 -3.86
N PHE A 173 -21.25 7.81 -4.06
CA PHE A 173 -21.80 8.90 -4.86
C PHE A 173 -22.56 9.92 -3.99
N ILE A 174 -22.24 10.00 -2.69
CA ILE A 174 -22.95 10.87 -1.74
C ILE A 174 -22.97 12.31 -2.24
N GLY A 175 -24.17 12.89 -2.30
CA GLY A 175 -24.39 14.28 -2.73
C GLY A 175 -24.09 14.55 -4.21
N GLN A 176 -23.83 13.54 -5.03
CA GLN A 176 -23.55 13.72 -6.45
C GLN A 176 -24.82 13.83 -7.26
N ASP A 177 -24.78 14.66 -8.29
CA ASP A 177 -25.82 14.67 -9.30
C ASP A 177 -25.40 13.75 -10.45
N LEU A 178 -26.07 12.60 -10.52
CA LEU A 178 -25.92 11.55 -11.52
C LEU A 178 -27.04 11.64 -12.57
N SER A 179 -27.69 12.81 -12.74
CA SER A 179 -28.78 12.91 -13.71
C SER A 179 -28.27 12.58 -15.12
N HIS A 180 -29.03 11.75 -15.84
CA HIS A 180 -28.67 11.21 -17.15
C HIS A 180 -27.40 10.34 -17.17
N ALA A 181 -26.93 9.86 -16.02
CA ALA A 181 -25.82 8.90 -15.99
C ALA A 181 -26.23 7.58 -16.66
N ASP A 182 -25.26 6.96 -17.34
CA ASP A 182 -25.40 5.62 -17.91
C ASP A 182 -24.64 4.62 -17.04
N LEU A 183 -25.41 3.78 -16.35
CA LEU A 183 -24.95 2.70 -15.49
C LEU A 183 -25.40 1.33 -16.04
N SER A 184 -25.74 1.23 -17.34
CA SER A 184 -26.07 -0.02 -18.03
C SER A 184 -24.97 -1.07 -17.80
N GLY A 185 -25.35 -2.28 -17.41
CA GLY A 185 -24.43 -3.38 -17.11
C GLY A 185 -23.45 -3.17 -15.95
N ALA A 186 -23.51 -2.03 -15.23
CA ALA A 186 -22.59 -1.76 -14.13
C ALA A 186 -22.92 -2.64 -12.91
N GLN A 187 -21.89 -3.15 -12.24
CA GLN A 187 -22.06 -3.90 -10.99
C GLN A 187 -21.91 -2.97 -9.79
N ILE A 188 -23.03 -2.77 -9.07
CA ILE A 188 -23.13 -1.81 -7.97
C ILE A 188 -23.62 -2.51 -6.69
N ASN A 189 -22.81 -3.42 -6.14
CA ASN A 189 -23.11 -3.99 -4.83
C ASN A 189 -22.58 -3.07 -3.72
N GLY A 190 -23.42 -2.69 -2.74
CA GLY A 190 -22.99 -1.87 -1.60
C GLY A 190 -22.69 -0.39 -1.92
N GLY A 191 -23.14 0.12 -3.07
CA GLY A 191 -22.97 1.53 -3.43
C GLY A 191 -23.74 2.46 -2.49
N ASN A 192 -23.13 3.59 -2.12
CA ASN A 192 -23.79 4.63 -1.31
C ASN A 192 -24.19 5.82 -2.20
N PHE A 193 -25.49 6.09 -2.26
CA PHE A 193 -26.11 7.18 -3.05
C PHE A 193 -26.81 8.22 -2.16
N ASP A 194 -26.46 8.32 -0.88
CA ASP A 194 -27.11 9.23 0.07
C ASP A 194 -27.05 10.68 -0.44
N GLY A 195 -28.20 11.31 -0.61
CA GLY A 195 -28.31 12.68 -1.13
C GLY A 195 -27.91 12.85 -2.60
N ALA A 196 -27.72 11.75 -3.35
CA ALA A 196 -27.46 11.82 -4.79
C ALA A 196 -28.75 12.12 -5.57
N THR A 197 -28.64 12.90 -6.65
CA THR A 197 -29.72 13.10 -7.62
C THR A 197 -29.60 12.06 -8.72
N CYS A 198 -30.63 11.23 -8.90
CA CYS A 198 -30.60 10.09 -9.82
C CYS A 198 -31.71 10.17 -10.89
N GLN A 199 -31.91 11.34 -11.51
CA GLN A 199 -32.95 11.51 -12.53
C GLN A 199 -32.48 10.97 -13.87
N HIS A 200 -33.34 10.23 -14.57
CA HIS A 200 -33.03 9.69 -15.91
C HIS A 200 -31.75 8.85 -15.97
N ILE A 201 -31.36 8.18 -14.88
CA ILE A 201 -30.28 7.20 -14.92
C ILE A 201 -30.71 6.03 -15.79
N HIS A 202 -29.82 5.61 -16.69
CA HIS A 202 -30.00 4.40 -17.47
C HIS A 202 -29.44 3.19 -16.73
N PHE A 203 -30.31 2.22 -16.46
CA PHE A 203 -29.99 0.86 -16.03
C PHE A 203 -30.47 -0.12 -17.11
N ASP A 204 -29.86 -1.30 -17.17
CA ASP A 204 -30.29 -2.41 -18.06
C ASP A 204 -31.70 -2.93 -17.74
#